data_AF-A0A0C2WE68-F1
#
_entry.id   AF-A0A0C2WE68-F1
#
_cell.length_a   1.000
_cell.length_b   1.000
_cell.length_c   1.000
_cell.angle_alpha   90.00
_cell.angle_beta   90.00
_cell.angle_gamma   90.00
#
_symmetry.space_group_name_H-M   'P 1'
#
loop_
_entity.id
_entity.type
_entity.pdbx_description
1 polymer ?
#
loop_
_entity_poly.entity_id
_entity_poly.type
_entity_poly.pdbx_seq_one_letter_code
_entity_poly.pdbx_strand_id
1 'polypeptide(L)'
;MGVEGLWSLLNHSAEEESLLKISLDRNFRKEHHKGDKLLKIGIDASIWIRQSQAVFFKPGHATAGENPELRTLFFKLSQLLSACILAIFIFDGPLRPSVKRGKNVVASPHWLTEDFQRLINAFGFFSHQAPGEAEAELAQLNAAGLIDGILTDDSDVFVFGATHVIRSSILSSNNTDNVTVYTLDKIKSDAQVCLTHEDIILIALLVGGDYDPCT
;
A
#
# COMPACT_ATOMS: atom_id res chain seq x y z
N MET A 1 1.45 10.34 0.02
CA MET A 1 2.76 10.35 0.73
C MET A 1 3.82 9.94 -0.29
N GLY A 2 5.09 10.22 -0.01
CA GLY A 2 6.22 9.95 -0.89
C GLY A 2 6.60 11.12 -1.81
N VAL A 3 7.28 10.81 -2.93
CA VAL A 3 7.74 11.80 -3.93
C VAL A 3 6.64 12.79 -4.35
N GLU A 4 6.88 14.08 -4.09
CA GLU A 4 5.91 15.13 -4.37
C GLU A 4 5.61 15.25 -5.87
N GLY A 5 4.32 15.37 -6.23
CA GLY A 5 3.90 15.52 -7.63
C GLY A 5 3.98 14.25 -8.49
N LEU A 6 4.50 13.12 -7.98
CA LEU A 6 4.61 11.91 -8.81
C LEU A 6 3.24 11.38 -9.25
N TRP A 7 2.25 11.36 -8.36
CA TRP A 7 0.89 10.92 -8.71
C TRP A 7 0.27 11.75 -9.84
N SER A 8 0.45 13.07 -9.83
CA SER A 8 -0.06 13.92 -10.92
C SER A 8 0.58 13.62 -12.27
N LEU A 9 1.84 13.20 -12.29
CA LEU A 9 2.51 12.77 -13.51
C LEU A 9 1.99 11.41 -13.98
N LEU A 10 1.79 10.47 -13.06
CA LEU A 10 1.35 9.10 -13.39
C LEU A 10 -0.14 8.99 -13.71
N ASN A 11 -0.96 9.97 -13.34
CA ASN A 11 -2.42 9.95 -13.51
C ASN A 11 -2.88 9.69 -14.96
N HIS A 12 -2.08 10.04 -15.98
CA HIS A 12 -2.47 9.76 -17.37
C HIS A 12 -2.49 8.26 -17.70
N SER A 13 -1.58 7.52 -17.06
CA SER A 13 -1.44 6.07 -17.20
C SER A 13 -2.31 5.27 -16.23
N ALA A 14 -3.14 5.96 -15.44
CA ALA A 14 -3.96 5.37 -14.40
C ALA A 14 -5.22 4.74 -14.96
N GLU A 15 -5.62 3.59 -14.43
CA GLU A 15 -6.87 2.94 -14.79
C GLU A 15 -7.81 2.85 -13.58
N GLU A 16 -9.05 3.27 -13.77
CA GLU A 16 -10.09 3.11 -12.76
C GLU A 16 -10.82 1.79 -12.97
N GLU A 17 -10.74 0.92 -11.98
CA GLU A 17 -11.34 -0.42 -12.03
C GLU A 17 -11.96 -0.79 -10.68
N SER A 18 -12.92 -1.70 -10.69
CA SER A 18 -13.47 -2.24 -9.44
C SER A 18 -12.50 -3.25 -8.82
N LEU A 19 -12.30 -3.20 -7.50
CA LEU A 19 -11.45 -4.13 -6.77
C LEU A 19 -11.87 -5.60 -6.98
N LEU A 20 -13.18 -5.86 -7.04
CA LEU A 20 -13.72 -7.19 -7.31
C LEU A 20 -13.44 -7.62 -8.76
N LYS A 21 -13.53 -6.69 -9.72
CA LYS A 21 -13.18 -6.99 -11.12
C LYS A 21 -11.71 -7.36 -11.25
N ILE A 22 -10.81 -6.63 -10.58
CA ILE A 22 -9.36 -6.92 -10.56
C ILE A 22 -9.08 -8.27 -9.90
N SER A 23 -9.77 -8.63 -8.81
CA SER A 23 -9.54 -9.92 -8.14
C SER A 23 -9.93 -11.13 -8.99
N LEU A 24 -10.95 -10.96 -9.85
CA LEU A 24 -11.41 -11.95 -10.81
C LEU A 24 -10.60 -11.95 -12.11
N ASP A 25 -9.97 -10.84 -12.48
CA ASP A 25 -9.17 -10.75 -13.69
C ASP A 25 -7.86 -11.54 -13.54
N ARG A 26 -7.70 -12.57 -14.38
CA ARG A 26 -6.49 -13.39 -14.41
C ARG A 26 -5.34 -12.70 -15.12
N ASN A 27 -5.60 -11.68 -15.94
CA ASN A 27 -4.57 -10.96 -16.68
C ASN A 27 -3.78 -9.98 -15.79
N PHE A 28 -4.37 -9.56 -14.67
CA PHE A 28 -3.67 -8.77 -13.66
C PHE A 28 -2.65 -9.61 -12.87
N ARG A 29 -2.73 -10.94 -12.94
CA ARG A 29 -1.85 -11.86 -12.21
C ARG A 29 -0.56 -12.08 -12.99
N LYS A 30 0.56 -12.10 -12.27
CA LYS A 30 1.86 -12.42 -12.89
C LYS A 30 1.89 -13.88 -13.35
N GLU A 31 2.67 -14.15 -14.41
CA GLU A 31 2.66 -15.45 -15.09
C GLU A 31 2.95 -16.64 -14.17
N HIS A 32 3.79 -16.44 -13.15
CA HIS A 32 4.12 -17.44 -12.13
C HIS A 32 2.93 -17.89 -11.27
N HIS A 33 1.84 -17.10 -11.21
CA HIS A 33 0.64 -17.38 -10.40
C HIS A 33 -0.62 -17.65 -11.25
N LYS A 34 -0.50 -17.87 -12.57
CA LYS A 34 -1.65 -18.25 -13.42
C LYS A 34 -2.38 -19.53 -12.95
N GLY A 35 -1.73 -20.37 -12.12
CA GLY A 35 -2.31 -21.57 -11.50
C GLY A 35 -2.91 -21.36 -10.10
N ASP A 36 -2.62 -20.26 -9.41
CA ASP A 36 -3.15 -19.96 -8.08
C ASP A 36 -4.58 -19.41 -8.17
N LYS A 37 -5.41 -19.72 -7.16
CA LYS A 37 -6.84 -19.39 -7.19
C LYS A 37 -7.14 -17.93 -6.87
N LEU A 38 -6.37 -17.28 -5.98
CA LEU A 38 -6.68 -15.96 -5.42
C LEU A 38 -5.63 -14.92 -5.77
N LEU A 39 -6.06 -13.66 -5.92
CA LEU A 39 -5.19 -12.50 -6.14
C LEU A 39 -4.43 -12.17 -4.85
N LYS A 40 -3.10 -12.11 -4.90
CA LYS A 40 -2.25 -11.81 -3.75
C LYS A 40 -1.88 -10.33 -3.72
N ILE A 41 -2.31 -9.62 -2.68
CA ILE A 41 -2.04 -8.19 -2.52
C ILE A 41 -1.21 -7.93 -1.27
N GLY A 42 -0.09 -7.24 -1.45
CA GLY A 42 0.73 -6.75 -0.35
C GLY A 42 0.21 -5.41 0.20
N ILE A 43 0.22 -5.24 1.52
CA ILE A 43 -0.29 -4.05 2.21
C ILE A 43 0.70 -3.62 3.29
N ASP A 44 1.02 -2.34 3.35
CA ASP A 44 1.76 -1.76 4.48
C ASP A 44 0.82 -1.61 5.70
N ALA A 45 1.11 -2.39 6.75
CA ALA A 45 0.33 -2.38 7.98
C ALA A 45 0.45 -1.06 8.75
N SER A 46 1.60 -0.39 8.69
CA SER A 46 1.86 0.87 9.38
C SER A 46 0.93 1.99 8.88
N ILE A 47 0.67 2.04 7.57
CA ILE A 47 -0.27 3.00 6.97
C ILE A 47 -1.69 2.77 7.51
N TRP A 48 -2.12 1.51 7.59
CA TRP A 48 -3.47 1.16 8.05
C TRP A 48 -3.69 1.48 9.52
N ILE A 49 -2.70 1.20 10.37
CA ILE A 49 -2.71 1.54 11.80
C ILE A 49 -2.81 3.06 12.01
N ARG A 50 -2.04 3.86 11.27
CA ARG A 50 -2.11 5.33 11.36
C ARG A 50 -3.48 5.84 10.92
N GLN A 51 -4.02 5.28 9.85
CA GLN A 51 -5.34 5.68 9.35
C GLN A 51 -6.49 5.31 10.29
N SER A 52 -6.43 4.18 10.98
CA SER A 52 -7.47 3.79 11.93
C SER A 52 -7.58 4.76 13.12
N GLN A 53 -6.50 5.51 13.41
CA GLN A 53 -6.51 6.55 14.44
C GLN A 53 -7.20 7.84 14.01
N ALA A 54 -7.46 8.04 12.71
CA ALA A 54 -8.18 9.20 12.20
C ALA A 54 -9.58 9.37 12.86
N VAL A 55 -10.16 8.28 13.36
CA VAL A 55 -11.44 8.27 14.08
C VAL A 55 -11.40 9.14 15.34
N PHE A 56 -10.25 9.27 16.01
CA PHE A 56 -10.11 10.10 17.21
C PHE A 56 -10.09 11.60 16.92
N PHE A 57 -9.77 11.99 15.68
CA PHE A 57 -9.74 13.39 15.27
C PHE A 57 -11.09 13.89 14.74
N LYS A 58 -12.11 13.02 14.64
CA LYS A 58 -13.47 13.40 14.22
C LYS A 58 -14.30 13.89 15.42
N PRO A 59 -15.15 14.92 15.26
CA PRO A 59 -16.11 15.31 16.30
C PRO A 59 -17.00 14.12 16.69
N GLY A 60 -17.23 13.91 17.98
CA GLY A 60 -18.06 12.80 18.47
C GLY A 60 -17.32 11.48 18.77
N HIS A 61 -15.98 11.48 18.80
CA HIS A 61 -15.15 10.32 19.18
C HIS A 61 -15.52 9.70 20.54
N ALA A 62 -16.08 10.48 21.49
CA ALA A 62 -16.61 9.96 22.75
C ALA A 62 -17.79 8.97 22.57
N THR A 63 -18.44 8.96 21.41
CA THR A 63 -19.52 8.02 21.05
C THR A 63 -19.06 6.91 20.10
N ALA A 64 -17.75 6.84 19.79
CA ALA A 64 -17.23 5.88 18.83
C ALA A 64 -17.31 4.42 19.31
N GLY A 65 -17.61 4.18 20.59
CA GLY A 65 -17.69 2.84 21.20
C GLY A 65 -16.31 2.32 21.61
N GLU A 66 -16.26 1.05 21.99
CA GLU A 66 -15.01 0.38 22.39
C GLU A 66 -14.12 0.09 21.17
N ASN A 67 -12.81 0.28 21.33
CA ASN A 67 -11.75 0.01 20.34
C ASN A 67 -12.09 0.46 18.90
N PRO A 68 -12.43 1.74 18.67
CA PRO A 68 -12.88 2.22 17.37
C PRO A 68 -11.85 2.03 16.24
N GLU A 69 -10.57 2.04 16.59
CA GLU A 69 -9.44 1.76 15.69
C GLU A 69 -9.43 0.30 15.20
N LEU A 70 -9.55 -0.67 16.12
CA LEU A 70 -9.63 -2.09 15.76
C LEU A 70 -10.90 -2.40 14.97
N ARG A 71 -12.02 -1.75 15.32
CA ARG A 71 -13.27 -1.87 14.55
C ARG A 71 -13.09 -1.38 13.10
N THR A 72 -12.36 -0.28 12.91
CA THR A 72 -12.06 0.23 11.57
C THR A 72 -11.22 -0.77 10.79
N LEU A 73 -10.17 -1.32 11.41
CA LEU A 73 -9.34 -2.36 10.80
C LEU A 73 -10.16 -3.61 10.47
N PHE A 74 -11.05 -4.06 11.36
CA PHE A 74 -11.95 -5.19 11.13
C PHE A 74 -12.79 -5.02 9.86
N PHE A 75 -13.44 -3.86 9.68
CA PHE A 75 -14.25 -3.64 8.48
C PHE A 75 -13.41 -3.56 7.20
N LYS A 76 -12.22 -2.97 7.25
CA LYS A 76 -11.30 -2.99 6.11
C LYS A 76 -10.86 -4.41 5.74
N LEU A 77 -10.53 -5.25 6.72
CA LEU A 77 -10.20 -6.67 6.49
C LEU A 77 -11.40 -7.43 5.90
N SER A 78 -12.61 -7.17 6.38
CA SER A 78 -13.85 -7.75 5.85
C SER A 78 -14.10 -7.38 4.38
N GLN A 79 -13.74 -6.16 3.97
CA GLN A 79 -13.86 -5.75 2.58
C GLN A 79 -12.87 -6.50 1.68
N LEU A 80 -11.62 -6.67 2.12
CA LEU A 80 -10.64 -7.47 1.37
C LEU A 80 -11.09 -8.92 1.20
N LEU A 81 -11.66 -9.50 2.26
CA LEU A 81 -12.19 -10.86 2.22
C LEU A 81 -13.36 -10.98 1.23
N SER A 82 -14.25 -9.98 1.23
CA SER A 82 -15.41 -9.91 0.32
C SER A 82 -14.99 -9.72 -1.14
N ALA A 83 -13.83 -9.09 -1.38
CA ALA A 83 -13.23 -8.96 -2.70
C ALA A 83 -12.44 -10.22 -3.15
N CYS A 84 -12.42 -11.31 -2.37
CA CYS A 84 -11.65 -12.53 -2.67
C CYS A 84 -10.14 -12.28 -2.84
N ILE A 85 -9.59 -11.34 -2.09
CA ILE A 85 -8.16 -11.00 -2.11
C ILE A 85 -7.44 -11.74 -0.98
N LEU A 86 -6.31 -12.36 -1.31
CA LEU A 86 -5.39 -12.87 -0.31
C LEU A 86 -4.43 -11.76 0.10
N ALA A 87 -4.69 -11.14 1.24
CA ALA A 87 -3.87 -10.03 1.74
C ALA A 87 -2.63 -10.53 2.50
N ILE A 88 -1.50 -9.86 2.25
CA ILE A 88 -0.23 -10.07 2.94
C ILE A 88 0.19 -8.73 3.55
N PHE A 89 0.11 -8.62 4.87
CA PHE A 89 0.46 -7.43 5.61
C PHE A 89 1.95 -7.41 5.96
N ILE A 90 2.65 -6.37 5.53
CA ILE A 90 4.06 -6.17 5.85
C ILE A 90 4.17 -5.11 6.94
N PHE A 91 4.89 -5.45 7.99
CA PHE A 91 5.23 -4.57 9.10
C PHE A 91 6.68 -4.10 8.97
N ASP A 92 6.94 -2.88 9.42
CA ASP A 92 8.30 -2.35 9.45
C ASP A 92 9.24 -3.17 10.36
N GLY A 93 10.47 -3.29 9.90
CA GLY A 93 11.58 -3.95 10.55
C GLY A 93 12.47 -3.03 11.38
N PRO A 94 13.43 -3.64 12.10
CA PRO A 94 14.38 -2.90 12.93
C PRO A 94 15.43 -2.11 12.13
N LEU A 95 15.71 -2.47 10.87
CA LEU A 95 16.72 -1.80 10.04
C LEU A 95 16.18 -0.60 9.26
N ARG A 96 14.95 -0.15 9.56
CA ARG A 96 14.40 1.06 8.94
C ARG A 96 15.23 2.30 9.32
N PRO A 97 15.31 3.32 8.46
CA PRO A 97 16.04 4.55 8.77
C PRO A 97 15.51 5.23 10.03
N SER A 98 16.43 5.71 10.87
CA SER A 98 16.09 6.37 12.15
C SER A 98 15.51 7.78 11.96
N VAL A 99 15.67 8.36 10.77
CA VAL A 99 15.13 9.66 10.40
C VAL A 99 14.42 9.51 9.05
N LYS A 100 13.17 9.97 8.96
CA LYS A 100 12.37 10.02 7.74
C LYS A 100 11.66 11.38 7.70
N ARG A 101 11.75 12.12 6.60
CA ARG A 101 11.18 13.48 6.44
C ARG A 101 11.58 14.47 7.54
N GLY A 102 12.84 14.42 7.97
CA GLY A 102 13.36 15.28 9.05
C GLY A 102 12.77 14.99 10.44
N LYS A 103 12.05 13.88 10.61
CA LYS A 103 11.50 13.43 11.90
C LYS A 103 12.17 12.13 12.33
N ASN A 104 12.47 12.04 13.62
CA ASN A 104 12.96 10.79 14.19
C ASN A 104 11.86 9.73 14.13
N VAL A 105 12.19 8.58 13.55
CA VAL A 105 11.32 7.42 13.49
C VAL A 105 11.40 6.69 14.83
N VAL A 106 10.27 6.61 15.52
CA VAL A 106 10.19 5.87 16.78
C VAL A 106 10.31 4.38 16.47
N ALA A 107 11.39 3.75 16.94
CA ALA A 107 11.69 2.36 16.68
C ALA A 107 10.68 1.40 17.35
N SER A 108 10.01 1.81 18.43
CA SER A 108 9.07 0.95 19.14
C SER A 108 7.87 0.59 18.26
N PRO A 109 7.42 -0.68 18.28
CA PRO A 109 6.20 -1.08 17.59
C PRO A 109 5.01 -0.30 18.14
N HIS A 110 4.02 -0.09 17.29
CA HIS A 110 2.80 0.59 17.69
C HIS A 110 2.02 -0.30 18.67
N TRP A 111 1.34 0.28 19.67
CA TRP A 111 0.61 -0.50 20.68
C TRP A 111 -0.50 -1.40 20.08
N LEU A 112 -1.04 -1.02 18.92
CA LEU A 112 -2.02 -1.82 18.14
C LEU A 112 -1.41 -2.97 17.33
N THR A 113 -0.08 -3.03 17.19
CA THR A 113 0.56 -3.99 16.26
C THR A 113 0.19 -5.44 16.60
N GLU A 114 0.23 -5.82 17.88
CA GLU A 114 -0.08 -7.19 18.30
C GLU A 114 -1.56 -7.54 18.07
N ASP A 115 -2.49 -6.67 18.47
CA ASP A 115 -3.92 -6.90 18.27
C ASP A 115 -4.31 -6.91 16.79
N PHE A 116 -3.66 -6.07 15.97
CA PHE A 116 -3.87 -6.10 14.54
C PHE A 116 -3.34 -7.39 13.91
N GLN A 117 -2.17 -7.89 14.32
CA GLN A 117 -1.67 -9.19 13.87
C GLN A 117 -2.61 -10.34 14.23
N ARG A 118 -3.18 -10.34 15.46
CA ARG A 118 -4.20 -11.31 15.86
C ARG A 118 -5.44 -11.22 14.96
N LEU A 119 -5.86 -10.01 14.61
CA LEU A 119 -7.00 -9.80 13.71
C LEU A 119 -6.72 -10.31 12.29
N ILE A 120 -5.55 -9.97 11.73
CA ILE A 120 -5.10 -10.46 10.42
C ILE A 120 -5.13 -12.00 10.38
N ASN A 121 -4.56 -12.64 11.40
CA ASN A 121 -4.54 -14.10 11.50
C ASN A 121 -5.95 -14.70 11.62
N ALA A 122 -6.85 -14.06 12.37
CA ALA A 122 -8.24 -14.50 12.51
C ALA A 122 -9.03 -14.44 11.19
N PHE A 123 -8.70 -13.49 10.30
CA PHE A 123 -9.28 -13.40 8.95
C PHE A 123 -8.64 -14.39 7.95
N GLY A 124 -7.60 -15.13 8.35
CA GLY A 124 -6.87 -16.05 7.48
C GLY A 124 -5.90 -15.36 6.52
N PHE A 125 -5.54 -14.10 6.80
CA PHE A 125 -4.51 -13.37 6.06
C PHE A 125 -3.13 -13.60 6.64
N PHE A 126 -2.10 -13.18 5.90
CA PHE A 126 -0.71 -13.32 6.32
C PHE A 126 -0.16 -12.01 6.87
N SER A 127 0.70 -12.11 7.88
CA SER A 127 1.53 -11.00 8.35
C SER A 127 3.00 -11.39 8.28
N HIS A 128 3.84 -10.43 7.92
CA HIS A 128 5.29 -10.58 7.85
C HIS A 128 5.97 -9.31 8.35
N GLN A 129 7.11 -9.45 9.00
CA GLN A 129 7.93 -8.32 9.40
C GLN A 129 9.10 -8.19 8.44
N ALA A 130 9.17 -7.06 7.74
CA ALA A 130 10.28 -6.71 6.87
C ALA A 130 11.60 -6.61 7.66
N PRO A 131 12.76 -6.75 7.01
CA PRO A 131 14.04 -6.45 7.65
C PRO A 131 14.22 -4.94 7.89
N GLY A 132 13.76 -4.11 6.96
CA GLY A 132 13.86 -2.65 6.97
C GLY A 132 12.48 -1.98 6.83
N GLU A 133 12.23 -1.25 5.75
CA GLU A 133 10.94 -0.61 5.51
C GLU A 133 9.97 -1.54 4.80
N ALA A 134 8.70 -1.49 5.22
CA ALA A 134 7.64 -2.30 4.62
C ALA A 134 7.47 -2.02 3.12
N GLU A 135 7.61 -0.76 2.70
CA GLU A 135 7.45 -0.33 1.30
C GLU A 135 8.51 -0.93 0.37
N ALA A 136 9.76 -0.99 0.84
CA ALA A 136 10.87 -1.59 0.10
C ALA A 136 10.69 -3.10 -0.05
N GLU A 137 10.30 -3.79 1.04
CA GLU A 137 10.00 -5.22 1.02
C GLU A 137 8.81 -5.52 0.08
N LEU A 138 7.72 -4.74 0.16
CA LEU A 138 6.55 -4.87 -0.72
C LEU A 138 6.93 -4.72 -2.19
N ALA A 139 7.72 -3.70 -2.53
CA ALA A 139 8.20 -3.49 -3.89
C ALA A 139 9.03 -4.68 -4.39
N GLN A 140 9.92 -5.22 -3.55
CA GLN A 140 10.72 -6.39 -3.88
C GLN A 140 9.87 -7.65 -4.07
N LEU A 141 8.92 -7.93 -3.16
CA LEU A 141 7.99 -9.05 -3.28
C LEU A 141 7.15 -8.95 -4.55
N ASN A 142 6.72 -7.73 -4.92
CA ASN A 142 5.99 -7.50 -6.16
C ASN A 142 6.88 -7.72 -7.37
N ALA A 143 8.09 -7.16 -7.41
CA ALA A 143 9.04 -7.33 -8.51
C ALA A 143 9.41 -8.81 -8.72
N ALA A 144 9.66 -9.55 -7.63
CA ALA A 144 9.92 -10.99 -7.63
C ALA A 144 8.69 -11.84 -8.00
N GLY A 145 7.50 -11.24 -8.04
CA GLY A 145 6.26 -11.90 -8.41
C GLY A 145 5.67 -12.80 -7.34
N LEU A 146 6.04 -12.61 -6.07
CA LEU A 146 5.45 -13.30 -4.92
C LEU A 146 4.09 -12.73 -4.53
N ILE A 147 3.86 -11.45 -4.85
CA ILE A 147 2.56 -10.76 -4.80
C ILE A 147 2.23 -10.16 -6.16
N ASP A 148 0.95 -10.14 -6.50
CA ASP A 148 0.46 -9.65 -7.78
C ASP A 148 0.42 -8.11 -7.81
N GLY A 149 0.12 -7.47 -6.69
CA GLY A 149 0.09 -6.01 -6.57
C GLY A 149 0.27 -5.52 -5.14
N ILE A 150 0.52 -4.22 -5.01
CA ILE A 150 0.68 -3.53 -3.73
C ILE A 150 -0.46 -2.54 -3.55
N LEU A 151 -1.18 -2.62 -2.44
CA LEU A 151 -2.21 -1.65 -2.09
C LEU A 151 -1.61 -0.57 -1.19
N THR A 152 -1.39 0.63 -1.74
CA THR A 152 -0.79 1.76 -1.02
C THR A 152 -1.17 3.11 -1.62
N ASP A 153 -1.11 4.17 -0.80
CA ASP A 153 -1.21 5.58 -1.19
C ASP A 153 0.16 6.28 -1.18
N ASP A 154 1.22 5.54 -0.85
CA ASP A 154 2.58 6.04 -0.88
C ASP A 154 3.22 5.74 -2.23
N SER A 155 3.77 6.76 -2.88
CA SER A 155 4.44 6.63 -4.17
C SER A 155 5.85 6.05 -4.07
N ASP A 156 6.43 5.98 -2.87
CA ASP A 156 7.81 5.53 -2.67
C ASP A 156 8.02 4.07 -3.11
N VAL A 157 6.96 3.26 -3.13
CA VAL A 157 7.02 1.89 -3.66
C VAL A 157 7.50 1.84 -5.13
N PHE A 158 7.22 2.87 -5.94
CA PHE A 158 7.73 2.94 -7.31
C PHE A 158 9.23 3.18 -7.35
N VAL A 159 9.76 4.00 -6.43
CA VAL A 159 11.21 4.22 -6.29
C VAL A 159 11.92 2.92 -5.92
N PHE A 160 11.28 2.06 -5.12
CA PHE A 160 11.77 0.73 -4.78
C PHE A 160 11.56 -0.35 -5.86
N GLY A 161 10.94 0.00 -6.99
CA GLY A 161 10.79 -0.91 -8.14
C GLY A 161 9.48 -1.69 -8.17
N ALA A 162 8.43 -1.21 -7.48
CA ALA A 162 7.09 -1.77 -7.63
C ALA A 162 6.61 -1.71 -9.09
N THR A 163 6.00 -2.81 -9.54
CA THR A 163 5.50 -2.95 -10.91
C THR A 163 3.99 -2.77 -11.02
N HIS A 164 3.25 -3.16 -9.97
CA HIS A 164 1.79 -3.12 -9.94
C HIS A 164 1.35 -2.50 -8.62
N VAL A 165 0.78 -1.30 -8.69
CA VAL A 165 0.34 -0.53 -7.53
C VAL A 165 -1.15 -0.24 -7.67
N ILE A 166 -1.90 -0.59 -6.64
CA ILE A 166 -3.31 -0.32 -6.51
C ILE A 166 -3.44 0.80 -5.48
N ARG A 167 -3.94 1.93 -5.92
CA ARG A 167 -4.28 3.04 -5.05
C ARG A 167 -5.78 3.00 -4.81
N SER A 168 -6.16 2.79 -3.56
CA SER A 168 -7.57 2.65 -3.22
C SER A 168 -8.09 3.84 -2.45
N SER A 169 -9.20 4.38 -2.93
CA SER A 169 -10.03 5.31 -2.17
C SER A 169 -10.95 4.59 -1.15
N ILE A 170 -10.71 3.32 -0.79
CA ILE A 170 -11.39 2.59 0.32
C ILE A 170 -11.38 3.39 1.64
N LEU A 171 -10.51 4.38 1.72
CA LEU A 171 -10.29 5.25 2.87
C LEU A 171 -11.14 6.53 2.86
N SER A 172 -11.80 6.83 1.74
CA SER A 172 -12.84 7.84 1.62
C SER A 172 -14.16 7.24 2.06
N SER A 173 -14.95 7.97 2.83
CA SER A 173 -16.21 7.53 3.47
C SER A 173 -17.29 7.00 2.53
N ASN A 174 -17.06 7.00 1.23
CA ASN A 174 -17.98 6.54 0.22
C ASN A 174 -17.55 5.14 -0.18
N ASN A 175 -18.40 4.17 0.15
CA ASN A 175 -18.25 2.73 0.03
C ASN A 175 -18.17 2.27 -1.45
N THR A 176 -17.28 2.86 -2.24
CA THR A 176 -17.13 2.61 -3.67
C THR A 176 -16.00 1.62 -3.87
N ASP A 177 -16.29 0.48 -4.48
CA ASP A 177 -15.31 -0.57 -4.83
C ASP A 177 -14.30 -0.13 -5.90
N ASN A 178 -14.33 1.14 -6.33
CA ASN A 178 -13.47 1.68 -7.37
C ASN A 178 -12.07 1.97 -6.80
N VAL A 179 -11.06 1.47 -7.49
CA VAL A 179 -9.65 1.67 -7.19
C VAL A 179 -8.92 2.14 -8.45
N THR A 180 -7.83 2.86 -8.24
CA THR A 180 -6.97 3.32 -9.32
C THR A 180 -5.76 2.40 -9.40
N VAL A 181 -5.52 1.82 -10.58
CA VAL A 181 -4.46 0.85 -10.82
C VAL A 181 -3.38 1.50 -11.68
N TYR A 182 -2.13 1.26 -11.27
CA TYR A 182 -0.93 1.70 -11.97
C TYR A 182 -0.06 0.49 -12.25
N THR A 183 0.33 0.32 -13.51
CA THR A 183 1.25 -0.74 -13.94
C THR A 183 2.45 -0.11 -14.61
N LEU A 184 3.66 -0.56 -14.26
CA LEU A 184 4.90 -0.02 -14.81
C LEU A 184 4.96 -0.14 -16.34
N ASP A 185 4.40 -1.21 -16.91
CA ASP A 185 4.32 -1.39 -18.37
C ASP A 185 3.47 -0.28 -19.03
N LYS A 186 2.36 0.11 -18.40
CA LYS A 186 1.50 1.21 -18.87
C LYS A 186 2.21 2.54 -18.74
N ILE A 187 2.81 2.81 -17.58
CA ILE A 187 3.61 4.02 -17.33
C ILE A 187 4.72 4.20 -18.38
N LYS A 188 5.40 3.11 -18.76
CA LYS A 188 6.45 3.10 -19.79
C LYS A 188 5.90 3.26 -21.20
N SER A 189 4.78 2.62 -21.51
CA SER A 189 4.19 2.63 -22.86
C SER A 189 3.39 3.89 -23.19
N ASP A 190 2.93 4.62 -22.16
CA ASP A 190 2.14 5.83 -22.30
C ASP A 190 3.02 6.96 -22.88
N ALA A 191 2.64 7.47 -24.04
CA ALA A 191 3.39 8.50 -24.75
C ALA A 191 3.50 9.83 -23.98
N GLN A 192 2.61 10.10 -23.03
CA GLN A 192 2.62 11.33 -22.24
C GLN A 192 3.47 11.21 -20.97
N VAL A 193 3.65 9.99 -20.45
CA VAL A 193 4.43 9.72 -19.24
C VAL A 193 5.81 9.20 -19.62
N CYS A 194 5.87 8.06 -20.30
CA CYS A 194 7.09 7.42 -20.82
C CYS A 194 8.23 7.39 -19.79
N LEU A 195 7.91 7.03 -18.53
CA LEU A 195 8.89 7.00 -17.44
C LEU A 195 9.37 5.58 -17.18
N THR A 196 10.69 5.41 -17.11
CA THR A 196 11.32 4.20 -16.62
C THR A 196 11.48 4.23 -15.09
N HIS A 197 11.92 3.12 -14.51
CA HIS A 197 12.18 3.07 -13.06
C HIS A 197 13.33 4.02 -12.68
N GLU A 198 14.34 4.08 -13.54
CA GLU A 198 15.48 4.98 -13.43
C GLU A 198 15.07 6.45 -13.48
N ASP A 199 14.10 6.81 -14.35
CA ASP A 199 13.55 8.17 -14.40
C ASP A 199 12.79 8.53 -13.12
N ILE A 200 12.04 7.58 -12.56
CA ILE A 200 11.32 7.79 -11.29
C ILE A 200 12.31 8.01 -10.14
N ILE A 201 13.42 7.25 -10.09
CA ILE A 201 14.50 7.47 -9.11
C ILE A 201 15.11 8.87 -9.30
N LEU A 202 15.38 9.27 -10.55
CA LEU A 202 15.92 10.60 -10.84
C LEU A 202 14.96 11.72 -10.38
N ILE A 203 13.66 11.58 -10.64
CA ILE A 203 12.65 12.52 -10.16
C ILE A 203 12.66 12.59 -8.62
N ALA A 204 12.73 11.44 -7.94
CA ALA A 204 12.79 11.40 -6.48
C ALA A 204 14.02 12.14 -5.93
N LEU A 205 15.18 12.01 -6.59
CA LEU A 205 16.40 12.71 -6.22
C LEU A 205 16.31 14.23 -6.48
N LEU A 206 15.60 14.65 -7.52
CA LEU A 206 15.49 16.06 -7.92
C LEU A 206 14.43 16.84 -7.15
N VAL A 207 13.30 16.20 -6.84
CA VAL A 207 12.14 16.81 -6.16
C VAL A 207 12.27 16.65 -4.63
N GLY A 208 13.03 15.65 -4.19
CA GLY A 208 13.15 15.30 -2.80
C GLY A 208 12.19 14.18 -2.44
N GLY A 209 12.70 13.24 -1.66
CA GLY A 209 11.96 12.08 -1.19
C GLY A 209 11.88 12.06 0.32
N ASP A 210 11.47 10.91 0.83
CA ASP A 210 11.37 10.69 2.27
C ASP A 210 12.72 10.68 3.00
N TYR A 211 13.81 10.45 2.26
CA TYR A 211 15.17 10.27 2.78
C TYR A 211 16.01 11.54 2.70
N ASP A 212 15.89 12.30 1.62
CA ASP A 212 16.65 13.52 1.39
C ASP A 212 15.71 14.68 1.07
N PRO A 213 15.60 15.70 1.95
CA PRO A 213 14.95 16.95 1.58
C PRO A 213 15.84 17.67 0.55
N CYS A 214 15.23 18.20 -0.52
CA CYS A 214 15.96 19.09 -1.42
C CYS A 214 16.44 20.33 -0.67
N THR A 215 17.69 20.71 -0.94
CA THR A 215 18.34 21.95 -0.49
C THR A 215 17.60 23.20 -0.95
#